data_AF-A0A565BVD0-F1
#
_entry.id   AF-A0A565BVD0-F1
#
_cell.length_a   1.000
_cell.length_b   1.000
_cell.length_c   1.000
_cell.angle_alpha   90.00
_cell.angle_beta   90.00
_cell.angle_gamma   90.00
#
_symmetry.space_group_name_H-M   'P 1'
#
loop_
_entity.id
_entity.type
_entity.pdbx_description
1 polymer ?
#
loop_
_entity_poly.entity_id
_entity_poly.type
_entity_poly.pdbx_seq_one_letter_code
_entity_poly.pdbx_strand_id
1 'polypeptide(L)'
;MAVSYHVRSCSLPARLQPHGLNQIQQLLNKVPTDKNNSLSLLSELYDSVSNLFNDSPSSLLLPHQSFFTHLLDLSLVHLDLCSKLRDITCRIKDCLRDLRSAFRRRRHGGDSTIRCHVKAFIRSRKSVHKDLAKLLLLLKQVNHSSSGSSHPLITLLRQVCSQTCYSFRTVLLSLSTVVPKPRPSRWTLVTKLVIKNVTSTSVQVQTGHRNEFQIMDEELRRFCSAKEIKKERIKCVITNLEKVDVAVEDLEESLESLYRRMIQARVSLLNILSLHI
;
A
#
# COMPACT_ATOMS: atom_id res chain seq x y z
N MET A 1 -53.30 -28.03 -39.31
CA MET A 1 -51.89 -27.63 -39.50
C MET A 1 -51.44 -26.92 -38.23
N ALA A 2 -50.63 -27.56 -37.40
CA ALA A 2 -50.11 -26.95 -36.17
C ALA A 2 -48.87 -26.11 -36.52
N VAL A 3 -48.91 -24.82 -36.22
CA VAL A 3 -47.77 -23.92 -36.39
C VAL A 3 -46.74 -24.24 -35.31
N SER A 4 -45.63 -24.85 -35.73
CA SER A 4 -44.46 -25.08 -34.89
C SER A 4 -43.81 -23.74 -34.56
N TYR A 5 -43.93 -23.29 -33.32
CA TYR A 5 -43.15 -22.17 -32.82
C TYR A 5 -41.74 -22.66 -32.50
N HIS A 6 -40.76 -22.23 -33.29
CA HIS A 6 -39.35 -22.36 -32.91
C HIS A 6 -39.10 -21.51 -31.65
N VAL A 7 -39.05 -22.18 -30.50
CA VAL A 7 -38.48 -21.61 -29.28
C VAL A 7 -36.99 -21.37 -29.57
N ARG A 8 -36.65 -20.12 -29.91
CA ARG A 8 -35.25 -19.70 -30.02
C ARG A 8 -34.67 -19.68 -28.62
N SER A 9 -33.83 -20.68 -28.32
CA SER A 9 -32.96 -20.69 -27.16
C SER A 9 -32.07 -19.46 -27.18
N CYS A 10 -32.37 -18.48 -26.33
CA CYS A 10 -31.51 -17.34 -26.10
C CYS A 10 -30.34 -17.81 -25.24
N SER A 11 -29.25 -18.25 -25.87
CA SER A 11 -27.95 -18.41 -25.22
C SER A 11 -27.33 -17.04 -24.95
N LEU A 12 -27.95 -16.26 -24.06
CA LEU A 12 -27.28 -15.11 -23.48
C LEU A 12 -26.28 -15.66 -22.46
N PRO A 13 -25.02 -15.22 -22.44
CA PRO A 13 -24.10 -15.57 -21.36
C PRO A 13 -24.56 -14.81 -20.11
N ALA A 14 -25.65 -15.24 -19.47
CA ALA A 14 -26.16 -14.66 -18.22
C ALA A 14 -25.30 -15.04 -17.00
N ARG A 15 -24.12 -15.63 -17.23
CA ARG A 15 -23.22 -16.15 -16.20
C ARG A 15 -21.86 -15.48 -16.28
N LEU A 16 -21.32 -15.14 -15.11
CA LEU A 16 -19.92 -14.82 -14.93
C LEU A 16 -19.07 -15.95 -15.51
N GLN A 17 -18.07 -15.60 -16.32
CA GLN A 17 -17.11 -16.56 -16.85
C GLN A 17 -16.35 -17.20 -15.68
N PRO A 18 -16.44 -18.53 -15.46
CA PRO A 18 -15.80 -19.21 -14.33
C PRO A 18 -14.28 -18.97 -14.28
N HIS A 19 -13.65 -18.77 -15.44
CA HIS A 19 -12.22 -18.50 -15.56
C HIS A 19 -11.79 -17.22 -14.84
N GLY A 20 -12.52 -16.11 -14.98
CA GLY A 20 -12.17 -14.84 -14.33
C GLY A 20 -12.27 -14.90 -12.80
N LEU A 21 -13.31 -15.56 -12.28
CA LEU A 21 -13.47 -15.76 -10.82
C LEU A 21 -12.36 -16.65 -10.26
N ASN A 22 -12.01 -17.73 -10.96
CA ASN A 22 -10.93 -18.64 -10.56
C ASN A 22 -9.57 -17.95 -10.53
N GLN A 23 -9.27 -17.10 -11.52
CA GLN A 23 -8.01 -16.34 -11.56
C GLN A 23 -7.88 -15.39 -10.37
N ILE A 24 -8.93 -14.64 -10.05
CA ILE A 24 -8.96 -13.74 -8.89
C ILE A 24 -8.78 -14.53 -7.59
N GLN A 25 -9.46 -15.68 -7.44
CA GLN A 25 -9.31 -16.53 -6.27
C GLN A 25 -7.88 -17.09 -6.11
N GLN A 26 -7.24 -17.50 -7.21
CA GLN A 26 -5.86 -17.96 -7.20
C GLN A 26 -4.89 -16.85 -6.78
N LEU A 27 -5.07 -15.63 -7.30
CA LEU A 27 -4.26 -14.48 -6.91
C LEU A 27 -4.47 -14.13 -5.43
N LEU A 28 -5.72 -14.12 -4.94
CA LEU A 28 -6.04 -13.91 -3.53
C LEU A 28 -5.35 -14.90 -2.59
N ASN A 29 -5.17 -16.15 -3.01
CA ASN A 29 -4.45 -17.14 -2.21
C ASN A 29 -2.93 -16.90 -2.21
N LYS A 30 -2.38 -16.27 -3.26
CA LYS A 30 -0.95 -15.97 -3.41
C LYS A 30 -0.52 -14.70 -2.69
N VAL A 31 -1.31 -13.61 -2.75
CA VAL A 31 -0.92 -12.29 -2.19
C VAL A 31 -0.49 -12.35 -0.71
N PRO A 32 -1.14 -13.11 0.19
CA PRO A 32 -0.72 -13.22 1.59
C PRO A 32 0.62 -13.93 1.79
N THR A 33 1.00 -14.81 0.86
CA THR A 33 2.20 -15.66 0.98
C THR A 33 3.46 -14.98 0.48
N ASP A 34 3.34 -14.11 -0.53
CA ASP A 34 4.48 -13.38 -1.11
C ASP A 34 4.51 -11.93 -0.62
N LYS A 35 5.16 -11.72 0.53
CA LYS A 35 5.29 -10.39 1.14
C LYS A 35 6.09 -9.42 0.28
N ASN A 36 7.04 -9.92 -0.52
CA ASN A 36 7.93 -9.10 -1.34
C ASN A 36 7.23 -8.57 -2.59
N ASN A 37 6.35 -9.40 -3.19
CA ASN A 37 5.61 -9.05 -4.40
C ASN A 37 4.14 -8.69 -4.11
N SER A 38 3.80 -8.35 -2.87
CA SER A 38 2.41 -8.15 -2.47
C SER A 38 1.68 -7.03 -3.24
N LEU A 39 2.39 -5.99 -3.68
CA LEU A 39 1.81 -4.89 -4.47
C LEU A 39 1.71 -5.21 -5.97
N SER A 40 2.66 -5.93 -6.54
CA SER A 40 2.60 -6.37 -7.94
C SER A 40 1.49 -7.41 -8.13
N LEU A 41 1.39 -8.39 -7.23
CA LEU A 41 0.28 -9.34 -7.20
C LEU A 41 -1.07 -8.65 -6.99
N LEU A 42 -1.12 -7.59 -6.18
CA LEU A 42 -2.33 -6.79 -6.01
C LEU A 42 -2.68 -6.02 -7.30
N SER A 43 -1.68 -5.55 -8.05
CA SER A 43 -1.89 -4.91 -9.36
C SER A 43 -2.47 -5.90 -10.37
N GLU A 44 -1.95 -7.13 -10.43
CA GLU A 44 -2.52 -8.23 -11.24
C GLU A 44 -3.95 -8.60 -10.81
N LEU A 45 -4.22 -8.55 -9.51
CA LEU A 45 -5.55 -8.78 -8.96
C LEU A 45 -6.54 -7.72 -9.45
N TYR A 46 -6.18 -6.44 -9.39
CA TYR A 46 -7.01 -5.35 -9.92
C TYR A 46 -7.17 -5.41 -11.43
N ASP A 47 -6.15 -5.83 -12.17
CA ASP A 47 -6.26 -6.06 -13.62
C ASP A 47 -7.27 -7.17 -13.92
N SER A 48 -7.19 -8.28 -13.18
CA SER A 48 -8.12 -9.41 -13.30
C SER A 48 -9.56 -9.00 -12.93
N VAL A 49 -9.74 -8.16 -11.91
CA VAL A 49 -11.05 -7.58 -11.55
C VAL A 49 -11.58 -6.67 -12.67
N SER A 50 -10.72 -5.84 -13.26
CA SER A 50 -11.09 -4.99 -14.39
C SER A 50 -11.56 -5.81 -15.60
N ASN A 51 -10.83 -6.87 -15.95
CA ASN A 51 -11.18 -7.76 -17.06
C ASN A 51 -12.48 -8.51 -16.78
N LEU A 52 -12.65 -9.04 -15.55
CA LEU A 52 -13.90 -9.68 -15.14
C LEU A 52 -15.10 -8.75 -15.37
N PHE A 53 -14.97 -7.49 -14.99
CA PHE A 53 -16.02 -6.50 -15.18
C PHE A 53 -16.26 -6.22 -16.67
N ASN A 54 -15.23 -5.94 -17.46
CA ASN A 54 -15.38 -5.67 -18.89
C ASN A 54 -16.05 -6.82 -19.66
N ASP A 55 -15.82 -8.07 -19.24
CA ASP A 55 -16.39 -9.27 -19.86
C ASP A 55 -17.77 -9.66 -19.29
N SER A 56 -18.27 -8.98 -18.25
CA SER A 56 -19.51 -9.33 -17.57
C SER A 56 -20.73 -8.59 -18.15
N PRO A 57 -21.85 -9.27 -18.41
CA PRO A 57 -23.09 -8.58 -18.78
C PRO A 57 -23.61 -7.71 -17.63
N SER A 58 -24.17 -6.56 -17.99
CA SER A 58 -24.68 -5.57 -17.05
C SER A 58 -25.79 -6.12 -16.13
N SER A 59 -26.56 -7.11 -16.60
CA SER A 59 -27.65 -7.74 -15.84
C SER A 59 -27.21 -8.47 -14.57
N LEU A 60 -25.92 -8.83 -14.43
CA LEU A 60 -25.38 -9.49 -13.24
C LEU A 60 -25.32 -8.58 -12.01
N LEU A 61 -25.29 -7.26 -12.19
CA LEU A 61 -25.08 -6.31 -11.10
C LEU A 61 -26.37 -5.68 -10.55
N LEU A 62 -27.47 -5.77 -11.30
CA LEU A 62 -28.78 -5.20 -10.92
C LEU A 62 -29.29 -5.62 -9.54
N PRO A 63 -29.25 -6.92 -9.18
CA PRO A 63 -29.79 -7.37 -7.89
C PRO A 63 -29.03 -6.82 -6.67
N HIS A 64 -27.85 -6.23 -6.88
CA HIS A 64 -26.91 -5.86 -5.82
C HIS A 64 -26.38 -4.42 -5.96
N GLN A 65 -27.18 -3.51 -6.54
CA GLN A 65 -26.78 -2.11 -6.78
C GLN A 65 -26.26 -1.38 -5.52
N SER A 66 -26.86 -1.61 -4.35
CA SER A 66 -26.40 -1.04 -3.07
C SER A 66 -25.02 -1.53 -2.64
N PHE A 67 -24.68 -2.79 -2.96
CA PHE A 67 -23.34 -3.31 -2.70
C PHE A 67 -22.31 -2.67 -3.63
N PHE A 68 -22.62 -2.55 -4.93
CA PHE A 68 -21.68 -2.00 -5.90
C PHE A 68 -21.44 -0.50 -5.74
N THR A 69 -22.46 0.26 -5.32
CA THR A 69 -22.29 1.68 -4.92
C THR A 69 -21.37 1.80 -3.70
N HIS A 70 -21.60 1.01 -2.66
CA HIS A 70 -20.68 0.96 -1.51
C HIS A 70 -19.26 0.50 -1.91
N LEU A 71 -19.14 -0.44 -2.85
CA LEU A 71 -17.84 -0.88 -3.38
C LEU A 71 -17.11 0.25 -4.11
N LEU A 72 -17.84 1.07 -4.88
CA LEU A 72 -17.29 2.26 -5.51
C LEU A 72 -16.81 3.27 -4.47
N ASP A 73 -17.56 3.53 -3.40
CA ASP A 73 -17.13 4.41 -2.32
C ASP A 73 -15.87 3.87 -1.64
N LEU A 74 -15.84 2.58 -1.31
CA LEU A 74 -14.67 1.94 -0.72
C LEU A 74 -13.45 1.99 -1.65
N SER A 75 -13.65 1.84 -2.96
CA SER A 75 -12.56 1.97 -3.93
C SER A 75 -11.99 3.39 -4.02
N LEU A 76 -12.79 4.44 -3.76
CA LEU A 76 -12.25 5.81 -3.60
C LEU A 76 -11.32 5.88 -2.40
N VAL A 77 -11.76 5.33 -1.26
CA VAL A 77 -10.95 5.33 -0.04
C VAL A 77 -9.61 4.62 -0.26
N HIS A 78 -9.61 3.50 -0.98
CA HIS A 78 -8.37 2.81 -1.35
C HIS A 78 -7.49 3.63 -2.30
N LEU A 79 -8.07 4.32 -3.30
CA LEU A 79 -7.34 5.19 -4.22
C LEU A 79 -6.70 6.38 -3.49
N ASP A 80 -7.45 7.03 -2.60
CA ASP A 80 -6.95 8.13 -1.76
C ASP A 80 -5.79 7.68 -0.87
N LEU A 81 -5.91 6.48 -0.29
CA LEU A 81 -4.84 5.89 0.50
C LEU A 81 -3.59 5.62 -0.34
N CYS A 82 -3.76 5.04 -1.53
CA CYS A 82 -2.68 4.78 -2.47
C CYS A 82 -1.98 6.08 -2.90
N SER A 83 -2.76 7.12 -3.23
CA SER A 83 -2.26 8.45 -3.59
C SER A 83 -1.45 9.07 -2.45
N LYS A 84 -1.98 9.09 -1.22
CA LYS A 84 -1.24 9.64 -0.06
C LYS A 84 0.03 8.85 0.23
N LEU A 85 0.01 7.54 0.04
CA LEU A 85 1.18 6.69 0.21
C LEU A 85 2.25 6.98 -0.85
N ARG A 86 1.86 7.18 -2.12
CA ARG A 86 2.76 7.63 -3.19
C ARG A 86 3.42 8.96 -2.83
N ASP A 87 2.65 9.95 -2.39
CA ASP A 87 3.19 11.26 -1.98
C ASP A 87 4.19 11.15 -0.82
N ILE A 88 3.98 10.20 0.10
CA ILE A 88 4.94 9.92 1.17
C ILE A 88 6.21 9.28 0.60
N THR A 89 6.09 8.29 -0.28
CA THR A 89 7.23 7.62 -0.92
C THR A 89 8.07 8.62 -1.73
N CYS A 90 7.46 9.49 -2.52
CA CYS A 90 8.15 10.55 -3.25
C CYS A 90 8.92 11.48 -2.31
N ARG A 91 8.30 11.92 -1.20
CA ARG A 91 8.98 12.76 -0.19
C ARG A 91 10.18 12.06 0.45
N ILE A 92 10.10 10.75 0.69
CA ILE A 92 11.25 9.97 1.18
C ILE A 92 12.37 9.98 0.13
N LYS A 93 12.03 9.72 -1.14
CA LYS A 93 12.98 9.72 -2.28
C LYS A 93 13.71 11.06 -2.40
N ASP A 94 12.99 12.17 -2.33
CA ASP A 94 13.60 13.51 -2.42
C ASP A 94 14.55 13.79 -1.25
N CYS A 95 14.14 13.43 -0.03
CA CYS A 95 15.01 13.57 1.14
C CYS A 95 16.27 12.69 1.05
N LEU A 96 16.16 11.48 0.47
CA LEU A 96 17.30 10.60 0.21
C LEU A 96 18.25 11.23 -0.82
N ARG A 97 17.71 11.73 -1.94
CA ARG A 97 18.47 12.41 -3.00
C ARG A 97 19.24 13.61 -2.45
N ASP A 98 18.60 14.43 -1.63
CA ASP A 98 19.22 15.59 -0.96
C ASP A 98 20.38 15.15 -0.05
N LEU A 99 20.16 14.13 0.77
CA LEU A 99 21.16 13.63 1.69
C LEU A 99 22.35 13.00 0.94
N ARG A 100 22.09 12.20 -0.10
CA ARG A 100 23.14 11.63 -0.96
C ARG A 100 23.93 12.73 -1.67
N SER A 101 23.26 13.77 -2.15
CA SER A 101 23.91 14.95 -2.74
C SER A 101 24.82 15.66 -1.74
N ALA A 102 24.39 15.80 -0.48
CA ALA A 102 25.24 16.36 0.58
C ALA A 102 26.49 15.50 0.84
N PHE A 103 26.35 14.18 0.89
CA PHE A 103 27.50 13.27 1.02
C PHE A 103 28.47 13.36 -0.17
N ARG A 104 27.97 13.51 -1.40
CA ARG A 104 28.80 13.72 -2.60
C ARG A 104 29.57 15.05 -2.55
N ARG A 105 28.92 16.13 -2.11
CA ARG A 105 29.51 17.48 -2.05
C ARG A 105 30.43 17.72 -0.83
N ARG A 106 30.53 16.76 0.10
CA ARG A 106 31.32 16.83 1.35
C ARG A 106 32.68 17.50 1.21
N ARG A 107 33.41 17.23 0.11
CA ARG A 107 34.79 17.71 -0.07
C ARG A 107 34.97 19.20 0.19
N HIS A 108 33.91 20.02 0.07
CA HIS A 108 33.96 21.47 0.23
C HIS A 108 33.30 22.01 1.51
N GLY A 109 32.52 21.20 2.26
CA GLY A 109 31.61 21.69 3.31
C GLY A 109 31.93 21.27 4.75
N GLY A 110 32.94 20.43 4.97
CA GLY A 110 33.28 19.93 6.31
C GLY A 110 32.21 19.05 6.97
N ASP A 111 32.48 18.56 8.17
CA ASP A 111 31.63 17.58 8.87
C ASP A 111 30.37 18.16 9.52
N SER A 112 30.39 19.46 9.83
CA SER A 112 29.25 20.18 10.41
C SER A 112 28.07 20.27 9.44
N THR A 113 28.33 20.57 8.16
CA THR A 113 27.29 20.71 7.13
C THR A 113 26.57 19.40 6.86
N ILE A 114 27.29 18.28 6.75
CA ILE A 114 26.67 16.96 6.57
C ILE A 114 25.84 16.59 7.78
N ARG A 115 26.33 16.88 9.00
CA ARG A 115 25.54 16.64 10.21
C ARG A 115 24.24 17.44 10.20
N CYS A 116 24.23 18.65 9.63
CA CYS A 116 22.98 19.40 9.40
C CYS A 116 22.03 18.70 8.43
N HIS A 117 22.53 18.20 7.29
CA HIS A 117 21.72 17.43 6.33
C HIS A 117 21.17 16.13 6.92
N VAL A 118 21.98 15.38 7.67
CA VAL A 118 21.52 14.16 8.37
C VAL A 118 20.44 14.50 9.39
N LYS A 119 20.62 15.58 10.18
CA LYS A 119 19.59 16.05 11.12
C LYS A 119 18.31 16.47 10.40
N ALA A 120 18.40 17.12 9.24
CA ALA A 120 17.25 17.49 8.42
C ALA A 120 16.49 16.25 7.92
N PHE A 121 17.20 15.25 7.39
CA PHE A 121 16.61 13.97 6.98
C PHE A 121 15.89 13.27 8.14
N ILE A 122 16.51 13.20 9.33
CA ILE A 122 15.89 12.60 10.53
C ILE A 122 14.60 13.35 10.93
N ARG A 123 14.57 14.69 10.80
CA ARG A 123 13.34 15.47 11.06
C ARG A 123 12.26 15.16 10.03
N SER A 124 12.61 15.10 8.74
CA SER A 124 11.68 14.71 7.68
C SER A 124 11.10 13.31 7.92
N ARG A 125 11.94 12.32 8.23
CA ARG A 125 11.53 10.96 8.61
C ARG A 125 10.52 10.94 9.76
N LYS A 126 10.72 11.75 10.79
CA LYS A 126 9.74 11.88 11.89
C LYS A 126 8.40 12.46 11.43
N SER A 127 8.40 13.38 10.46
CA SER A 127 7.16 13.90 9.88
C SER A 127 6.44 12.81 9.09
N VAL A 128 7.17 12.10 8.22
CA VAL A 128 6.66 10.95 7.47
C VAL A 128 6.04 9.91 8.39
N HIS A 129 6.68 9.57 9.52
CA HIS A 129 6.11 8.63 10.51
C HIS A 129 4.77 9.10 11.09
N LYS A 130 4.59 10.41 11.29
CA LYS A 130 3.29 10.94 11.74
C LYS A 130 2.22 10.75 10.67
N ASP A 131 2.57 10.97 9.40
CA ASP A 131 1.61 10.81 8.30
C ASP A 131 1.25 9.34 8.06
N LEU A 132 2.23 8.43 8.13
CA LEU A 132 1.99 6.99 8.09
C LEU A 132 1.08 6.52 9.24
N ALA A 133 1.26 7.06 10.45
CA ALA A 133 0.39 6.74 11.58
C ALA A 133 -1.06 7.19 11.34
N LYS A 134 -1.29 8.35 10.70
CA LYS A 134 -2.64 8.79 10.30
C LYS A 134 -3.26 7.82 9.29
N LEU A 135 -2.49 7.39 8.28
CA LEU A 135 -2.97 6.43 7.28
C LEU A 135 -3.32 5.06 7.89
N LEU A 136 -2.52 4.59 8.85
CA LEU A 136 -2.82 3.35 9.58
C LEU A 136 -4.10 3.43 10.41
N LEU A 137 -4.43 4.61 10.96
CA LEU A 137 -5.69 4.83 11.67
C LEU A 137 -6.89 4.82 10.71
N LEU A 138 -6.77 5.48 9.56
CA LEU A 138 -7.80 5.46 8.52
C LEU A 138 -8.10 4.02 8.07
N LEU A 139 -7.06 3.24 7.78
CA LEU A 139 -7.21 1.82 7.43
C LEU A 139 -7.94 0.99 8.50
N LYS A 140 -7.77 1.32 9.78
CA LYS A 140 -8.46 0.61 10.86
C LYS A 140 -9.97 0.87 10.81
N GLN A 141 -10.37 2.12 10.58
CA GLN A 141 -11.78 2.52 10.53
C GLN A 141 -12.55 1.86 9.38
N VAL A 142 -11.87 1.60 8.26
CA VAL A 142 -12.44 1.01 7.04
C VAL A 142 -12.78 -0.49 7.20
N ASN A 143 -12.15 -1.21 8.13
CA ASN A 143 -12.27 -2.67 8.24
C ASN A 143 -13.53 -3.20 8.97
N HIS A 144 -14.48 -2.35 9.35
CA HIS A 144 -15.55 -2.70 10.30
C HIS A 144 -16.91 -3.10 9.69
N SER A 145 -17.01 -3.31 8.38
CA SER A 145 -18.28 -3.59 7.70
C SER A 145 -18.26 -4.94 6.97
N SER A 146 -18.42 -6.05 7.71
CA SER A 146 -18.65 -7.38 7.13
C SER A 146 -20.03 -7.93 7.48
N SER A 147 -21.03 -7.68 6.63
CA SER A 147 -22.29 -8.43 6.64
C SER A 147 -22.21 -9.57 5.62
N GLY A 148 -22.28 -10.81 6.06
CA GLY A 148 -22.12 -12.01 5.23
C GLY A 148 -23.12 -12.03 4.06
N SER A 149 -22.61 -12.06 2.83
CA SER A 149 -23.43 -12.19 1.61
C SER A 149 -23.32 -13.61 1.06
N SER A 150 -24.42 -14.16 0.55
CA SER A 150 -24.43 -15.47 -0.08
C SER A 150 -23.83 -15.48 -1.51
N HIS A 151 -23.76 -14.32 -2.19
CA HIS A 151 -23.36 -14.26 -3.60
C HIS A 151 -21.83 -14.42 -3.80
N PRO A 152 -21.34 -15.38 -4.61
CA PRO A 152 -19.91 -15.67 -4.78
C PRO A 152 -19.07 -14.47 -5.22
N LEU A 153 -19.54 -13.67 -6.18
CA LEU A 153 -18.82 -12.48 -6.64
C LEU A 153 -18.71 -11.40 -5.55
N ILE A 154 -19.72 -11.24 -4.70
CA ILE A 154 -19.70 -10.24 -3.63
C ILE A 154 -18.66 -10.65 -2.59
N THR A 155 -18.65 -11.93 -2.22
CA THR A 155 -17.65 -12.50 -1.31
C THR A 155 -16.25 -12.31 -1.86
N LEU A 156 -16.04 -12.60 -3.15
CA LEU A 156 -14.75 -12.44 -3.82
C LEU A 156 -14.27 -10.99 -3.83
N LEU A 157 -15.13 -10.02 -4.22
CA LEU A 157 -14.77 -8.60 -4.23
C LEU A 157 -14.49 -8.05 -2.84
N ARG A 158 -15.18 -8.56 -1.81
CA ARG A 158 -14.88 -8.23 -0.42
C ARG A 158 -13.52 -8.76 0.02
N GLN A 159 -13.15 -9.97 -0.42
CA GLN A 159 -11.79 -10.50 -0.21
C GLN A 159 -10.74 -9.63 -0.89
N VAL A 160 -10.97 -9.18 -2.13
CA VAL A 160 -10.09 -8.21 -2.82
C VAL A 160 -9.91 -6.96 -1.98
N CYS A 161 -11.00 -6.37 -1.48
CA CYS A 161 -10.92 -5.17 -0.64
C CYS A 161 -10.14 -5.42 0.67
N SER A 162 -10.41 -6.53 1.34
CA SER A 162 -9.67 -6.93 2.56
C SER A 162 -8.18 -7.10 2.27
N GLN A 163 -7.85 -7.70 1.14
CA GLN A 163 -6.47 -7.91 0.72
C GLN A 163 -5.77 -6.58 0.39
N THR A 164 -6.46 -5.65 -0.27
CA THR A 164 -5.98 -4.28 -0.50
C THR A 164 -5.63 -3.59 0.82
N CYS A 165 -6.54 -3.61 1.80
CA CYS A 165 -6.30 -3.05 3.14
C CYS A 165 -5.08 -3.70 3.82
N TYR A 166 -4.95 -5.01 3.72
CA TYR A 166 -3.83 -5.76 4.30
C TYR A 166 -2.48 -5.39 3.65
N SER A 167 -2.43 -5.33 2.32
CA SER A 167 -1.22 -4.95 1.58
C SER A 167 -0.80 -3.52 1.92
N PHE A 168 -1.73 -2.56 1.93
CA PHE A 168 -1.41 -1.18 2.35
C PHE A 168 -0.94 -1.11 3.80
N ARG A 169 -1.58 -1.84 4.72
CA ARG A 169 -1.13 -1.91 6.12
C ARG A 169 0.30 -2.42 6.21
N THR A 170 0.64 -3.46 5.45
CA THR A 170 1.99 -4.05 5.44
C THR A 170 3.04 -3.06 4.96
N VAL A 171 2.77 -2.34 3.88
CA VAL A 171 3.67 -1.29 3.34
C VAL A 171 3.80 -0.11 4.30
N LEU A 172 2.69 0.36 4.88
CA LEU A 172 2.73 1.44 5.86
C LEU A 172 3.58 1.07 7.08
N LEU A 173 3.45 -0.16 7.58
CA LEU A 173 4.25 -0.65 8.70
C LEU A 173 5.73 -0.80 8.33
N SER A 174 6.06 -1.20 7.10
CA SER A 174 7.44 -1.30 6.63
C SER A 174 8.12 0.08 6.52
N LEU A 175 7.39 1.13 6.14
CA LEU A 175 7.91 2.50 6.08
C LEU A 175 7.97 3.19 7.46
N SER A 176 7.04 2.84 8.35
CA SER A 176 6.83 3.46 9.67
C SER A 176 7.80 2.98 10.76
N THR A 177 8.76 2.13 10.42
CA THR A 177 9.53 1.34 11.38
C THR A 177 9.91 2.08 12.66
N VAL A 178 9.45 1.51 13.77
CA VAL A 178 9.58 2.00 15.14
C VAL A 178 11.02 2.41 15.43
N VAL A 179 11.23 3.71 15.70
CA VAL A 179 12.44 4.22 16.36
C VAL A 179 12.45 3.70 17.81
N PRO A 180 13.50 2.99 18.27
CA PRO A 180 13.67 2.74 19.70
C PRO A 180 13.83 4.06 20.46
N LYS A 181 13.08 4.18 21.56
CA LYS A 181 13.00 5.30 22.48
C LYS A 181 14.38 5.97 22.76
N PRO A 182 14.49 7.32 22.75
CA PRO A 182 15.24 8.02 23.79
C PRO A 182 14.40 8.05 25.07
N ARG A 183 15.06 7.99 26.23
CA ARG A 183 14.54 7.95 27.61
C ARG A 183 13.32 8.88 27.87
N PRO A 184 12.44 8.54 28.83
CA PRO A 184 11.20 9.28 29.05
C PRO A 184 11.49 10.68 29.60
N SER A 185 11.24 11.71 28.80
CA SER A 185 10.91 13.03 29.31
C SER A 185 9.41 13.05 29.64
N ARG A 186 9.07 13.59 30.81
CA ARG A 186 7.76 13.55 31.50
C ARG A 186 6.58 14.16 30.73
N TRP A 187 6.79 14.63 29.49
CA TRP A 187 5.78 15.29 28.65
C TRP A 187 5.36 14.50 27.39
N THR A 188 5.79 13.24 27.23
CA THR A 188 5.55 12.46 25.97
C THR A 188 4.57 11.29 26.11
N LEU A 189 3.47 11.48 26.84
CA LEU A 189 2.45 10.43 27.03
C LEU A 189 1.30 10.47 26.02
N VAL A 190 1.12 11.54 25.22
CA VAL A 190 -0.06 11.65 24.35
C VAL A 190 0.14 11.07 22.94
N THR A 191 1.37 10.85 22.47
CA THR A 191 1.62 10.33 21.10
C THR A 191 2.07 8.87 21.03
N LYS A 192 2.51 8.27 22.15
CA LYS A 192 3.00 6.88 22.19
C LYS A 192 1.90 5.82 22.25
N LEU A 193 0.68 6.21 22.62
CA LEU A 193 -0.42 5.27 22.80
C LEU A 193 -1.07 4.86 21.48
N VAL A 194 -1.10 5.76 20.50
CA VAL A 194 -1.80 5.56 19.22
C VAL A 194 -1.11 4.50 18.35
N ILE A 195 0.23 4.54 18.25
CA ILE A 195 0.98 3.56 17.45
C ILE A 195 1.09 2.21 18.18
N LYS A 196 1.28 2.23 19.51
CA LYS A 196 1.35 1.00 20.32
C LYS A 196 0.04 0.21 20.24
N ASN A 197 -1.11 0.88 20.37
CA ASN A 197 -2.43 0.24 20.27
C ASN A 197 -2.74 -0.28 18.86
N VAL A 198 -2.18 0.33 17.80
CA VAL A 198 -2.33 -0.14 16.41
C VAL A 198 -1.49 -1.39 16.13
N THR A 199 -0.35 -1.56 16.82
CA THR A 199 0.52 -2.74 16.72
C THR A 199 0.16 -3.88 17.68
N SER A 200 -0.62 -3.63 18.73
CA SER A 200 -0.97 -4.62 19.76
C SER A 200 -2.18 -5.50 19.42
N THR A 201 -2.93 -5.18 18.36
CA THR A 201 -4.10 -5.97 17.94
C THR A 201 -3.89 -6.43 16.49
N SER A 202 -3.80 -7.76 16.36
CA SER A 202 -3.62 -8.60 15.17
C SER A 202 -2.29 -8.51 14.41
N VAL A 203 -1.63 -9.69 14.41
CA VAL A 203 -0.37 -10.08 13.75
C VAL A 203 0.90 -9.53 14.41
N GLN A 204 1.41 -10.29 15.38
CA GLN A 204 2.85 -10.36 15.62
C GLN A 204 3.52 -10.83 14.32
N VAL A 205 3.95 -9.90 13.47
CA VAL A 205 4.96 -10.24 12.47
C VAL A 205 6.26 -10.40 13.25
N GLN A 206 6.53 -11.62 13.70
CA GLN A 206 7.87 -12.03 14.06
C GLN A 206 8.75 -11.80 12.84
N THR A 207 9.57 -10.76 12.90
CA THR A 207 10.77 -10.68 12.06
C THR A 207 11.85 -10.10 12.94
N GLY A 208 12.72 -10.98 13.45
CA GLY A 208 14.06 -10.60 13.93
C GLY A 208 14.94 -10.02 12.81
N HIS A 209 14.43 -9.93 11.58
CA HIS A 209 15.07 -9.31 10.44
C HIS A 209 14.77 -7.80 10.41
N ARG A 210 15.80 -6.98 10.58
CA ARG A 210 15.69 -5.53 10.44
C ARG A 210 15.47 -5.18 8.98
N ASN A 211 14.51 -4.30 8.69
CA ASN A 211 14.36 -3.79 7.33
C ASN A 211 15.36 -2.67 7.03
N GLU A 212 15.55 -2.36 5.75
CA GLU A 212 16.57 -1.41 5.29
C GLU A 212 16.40 -0.02 5.91
N PHE A 213 15.15 0.43 6.07
CA PHE A 213 14.82 1.69 6.74
C PHE A 213 15.29 1.71 8.21
N GLN A 214 15.15 0.61 8.96
CA GLN A 214 15.63 0.52 10.34
C GLN A 214 17.15 0.59 10.43
N ILE A 215 17.84 -0.08 9.50
CA ILE A 215 19.31 -0.08 9.44
C ILE A 215 19.81 1.34 9.15
N MET A 216 19.24 1.99 8.13
CA MET A 216 19.54 3.38 7.81
C MET A 216 19.26 4.31 8.99
N ASP A 217 18.08 4.22 9.61
CA ASP A 217 17.69 5.10 10.71
C ASP A 217 18.64 4.96 11.93
N GLU A 218 19.16 3.75 12.20
CA GLU A 218 20.16 3.53 13.24
C GLU A 218 21.53 4.10 12.88
N GLU A 219 22.01 3.86 11.65
CA GLU A 219 23.30 4.36 11.19
C GLU A 219 23.32 5.89 11.13
N LEU A 220 22.24 6.54 10.69
CA LEU A 220 22.13 8.01 10.70
C LEU A 220 22.10 8.59 12.12
N ARG A 221 21.50 7.88 13.09
CA ARG A 221 21.55 8.26 14.51
C ARG A 221 22.96 8.14 15.08
N ARG A 222 23.66 7.04 14.78
CA ARG A 222 25.07 6.83 15.18
C ARG A 222 25.98 7.88 14.55
N PHE A 223 25.74 8.22 13.29
CA PHE A 223 26.46 9.28 12.58
C PHE A 223 26.31 10.64 13.25
N CYS A 224 25.09 11.01 13.66
CA CYS A 224 24.85 12.28 14.38
C CYS A 224 25.55 12.37 15.73
N SER A 225 25.63 11.26 16.46
CA SER A 225 26.14 11.22 17.84
C SER A 225 27.66 11.01 17.91
N ALA A 226 28.32 10.72 16.78
CA ALA A 226 29.76 10.51 16.74
C ALA A 226 30.54 11.82 16.93
N LYS A 227 31.53 11.81 17.83
CA LYS A 227 32.45 12.94 18.03
C LYS A 227 33.24 13.23 16.75
N GLU A 228 33.76 12.19 16.12
CA GLU A 228 34.51 12.24 14.86
C GLU A 228 33.85 11.33 13.80
N ILE A 229 33.85 11.77 12.55
CA ILE A 229 33.26 11.03 11.43
C ILE A 229 34.38 10.40 10.60
N LYS A 230 34.62 9.11 10.85
CA LYS A 230 35.57 8.32 10.08
C LYS A 230 35.08 8.07 8.64
N LYS A 231 36.01 7.98 7.69
CA LYS A 231 35.71 7.75 6.26
C LYS A 231 34.95 6.44 6.03
N GLU A 232 35.25 5.40 6.81
CA GLU A 232 34.58 4.09 6.75
C GLU A 232 33.10 4.20 7.12
N ARG A 233 32.76 5.02 8.13
CA ARG A 233 31.37 5.25 8.53
C ARG A 233 30.59 5.99 7.45
N ILE A 234 31.21 6.96 6.80
CA ILE A 234 30.60 7.67 5.66
C ILE A 234 30.27 6.67 4.55
N LYS A 235 31.23 5.80 4.20
CA LYS A 235 31.02 4.76 3.19
C LYS A 235 29.86 3.83 3.56
N CYS A 236 29.80 3.38 4.82
CA CYS A 236 28.71 2.56 5.33
C CYS A 236 27.34 3.24 5.22
N VAL A 237 27.24 4.52 5.60
CA VAL A 237 25.99 5.29 5.47
C VAL A 237 25.57 5.42 4.00
N ILE A 238 26.50 5.74 3.09
CA ILE A 238 26.20 5.87 1.67
C ILE A 238 25.66 4.55 1.09
N THR A 239 26.30 3.42 1.41
CA THR A 239 25.84 2.10 0.94
C THR A 239 24.45 1.74 1.48
N ASN A 240 24.12 2.14 2.71
CA ASN A 240 22.77 1.92 3.25
C ASN A 240 21.74 2.86 2.62
N LEU A 241 22.11 4.11 2.33
CA LEU A 241 21.25 5.04 1.59
C LEU A 241 20.95 4.52 0.19
N GLU A 242 21.92 3.88 -0.47
CA GLU A 242 21.75 3.26 -1.79
C GLU A 242 20.73 2.13 -1.78
N LYS A 243 20.79 1.23 -0.80
CA LYS A 243 19.82 0.15 -0.66
C LYS A 243 18.39 0.70 -0.49
N VAL A 244 18.23 1.65 0.42
CA VAL A 244 16.94 2.28 0.68
C VAL A 244 16.43 3.05 -0.54
N ASP A 245 17.30 3.71 -1.31
CA ASP A 245 16.92 4.43 -2.53
C ASP A 245 16.34 3.49 -3.59
N VAL A 246 16.98 2.33 -3.81
CA VAL A 246 16.46 1.27 -4.71
C VAL A 246 15.11 0.76 -4.21
N ALA A 247 15.00 0.42 -2.92
CA ALA A 247 13.74 -0.06 -2.37
C ALA A 247 12.60 0.98 -2.41
N VAL A 248 12.93 2.27 -2.32
CA VAL A 248 11.95 3.37 -2.46
C VAL A 248 11.52 3.54 -3.92
N GLU A 249 12.44 3.39 -4.87
CA GLU A 249 12.16 3.43 -6.30
C GLU A 249 11.25 2.28 -6.73
N ASP A 250 11.58 1.04 -6.35
CA ASP A 250 10.74 -0.14 -6.61
C ASP A 250 9.33 0.02 -6.02
N LEU A 251 9.24 0.60 -4.81
CA LEU A 251 7.97 0.86 -4.15
C LEU A 251 7.15 1.94 -4.88
N GLU A 252 7.79 3.02 -5.32
CA GLU A 252 7.16 4.11 -6.08
C GLU A 252 6.56 3.57 -7.39
N GLU A 253 7.33 2.77 -8.14
CA GLU A 253 6.87 2.14 -9.38
C GLU A 253 5.71 1.16 -9.13
N SER A 254 5.83 0.33 -8.09
CA SER A 254 4.78 -0.62 -7.71
C SER A 254 3.47 0.10 -7.33
N LEU A 255 3.55 1.20 -6.59
CA LEU A 255 2.39 1.99 -6.21
C LEU A 255 1.78 2.74 -7.40
N GLU A 256 2.59 3.26 -8.32
CA GLU A 256 2.11 3.89 -9.56
C GLU A 256 1.34 2.89 -10.42
N SER A 257 1.92 1.70 -10.63
CA SER A 257 1.26 0.62 -11.36
C SER A 257 -0.07 0.23 -10.71
N LEU A 258 -0.06 0.00 -9.40
CA LEU A 258 -1.26 -0.34 -8.62
C LEU A 258 -2.34 0.75 -8.73
N TYR A 259 -1.96 2.02 -8.57
CA TYR A 259 -2.89 3.15 -8.66
C TYR A 259 -3.61 3.18 -10.02
N ARG A 260 -2.87 2.99 -11.12
CA ARG A 260 -3.46 2.92 -12.47
C ARG A 260 -4.42 1.75 -12.61
N ARG A 261 -4.06 0.57 -12.11
CA ARG A 261 -4.93 -0.63 -12.17
C ARG A 261 -6.20 -0.48 -11.32
N MET A 262 -6.10 0.18 -10.16
CA MET A 262 -7.26 0.50 -9.33
C MET A 262 -8.23 1.46 -10.03
N ILE A 263 -7.72 2.48 -10.74
CA ILE A 263 -8.54 3.37 -11.56
C ILE A 263 -9.24 2.58 -12.66
N GLN A 264 -8.51 1.73 -13.39
CA GLN A 264 -9.07 0.91 -14.46
C GLN A 264 -10.21 0.03 -13.93
N ALA A 265 -9.99 -0.72 -12.84
CA ALA A 265 -11.02 -1.55 -12.24
C ALA A 265 -12.27 -0.75 -11.80
N ARG A 266 -12.08 0.45 -11.26
CA ARG A 266 -13.18 1.36 -10.91
C ARG A 266 -13.96 1.81 -12.15
N VAL A 267 -13.26 2.21 -13.21
CA VAL A 267 -13.88 2.65 -14.47
C VAL A 267 -14.67 1.49 -15.10
N SER A 268 -14.10 0.28 -15.13
CA SER A 268 -14.80 -0.91 -15.63
C SER A 268 -16.09 -1.18 -14.85
N LEU A 269 -16.05 -1.08 -13.51
CA LEU A 269 -17.26 -1.21 -12.68
C LEU A 269 -18.29 -0.10 -12.97
N LEU A 270 -17.84 1.16 -13.07
CA LEU A 270 -18.71 2.30 -13.38
C LEU A 270 -19.38 2.16 -14.75
N ASN A 271 -18.65 1.70 -15.76
CA ASN A 271 -19.17 1.51 -17.10
C ASN A 271 -20.33 0.52 -17.10
N ILE A 272 -20.21 -0.60 -16.38
CA ILE A 272 -21.27 -1.61 -16.33
C ILE A 272 -22.49 -1.11 -15.55
N LEU A 273 -22.28 -0.33 -14.50
CA LEU A 273 -23.37 0.30 -13.75
C LEU A 273 -24.07 1.41 -14.55
N SER A 274 -23.34 2.11 -15.42
CA SER A 274 -23.86 3.20 -16.25
C SER A 274 -24.60 2.69 -17.49
N LEU A 275 -24.30 1.48 -17.96
CA LEU A 275 -25.07 0.79 -19.03
C LEU A 275 -26.53 0.44 -18.62
N HIS A 276 -26.95 0.81 -17.41
CA HIS A 276 -28.28 0.58 -16.84
C HIS A 276 -29.03 1.86 -16.43
N ILE A 277 -28.51 3.03 -16.81
CA ILE A 277 -29.22 4.33 -16.72
C ILE A 277 -29.66 4.72 -18.13
#